data_AF-A0A8S0UCV4-F1
#
_entry.id   AF-A0A8S0UCV4-F1
#
_cell.length_a   1.000
_cell.length_b   1.000
_cell.length_c   1.000
_cell.angle_alpha   90.00
_cell.angle_beta   90.00
_cell.angle_gamma   90.00
#
_symmetry.space_group_name_H-M   'P 1'
#
loop_
_entity.id
_entity.type
_entity.pdbx_description
1 polymer ?
#
loop_
_entity_poly.entity_id
_entity_poly.type
_entity_poly.pdbx_seq_one_letter_code
_entity_poly.pdbx_strand_id
1 'polypeptide(L)'
;MKRKRDKVQRISKAKKKTNVGDDHFEDQLFQPKDWDYIIHHDKWFAGKVNVFSTEMVISNLYGNMSNDQIALFRKTCFGPYVDMKEISLQPQLIHQVLLREVKQPNLDETWFKIGEKCVRFSIHEFCLITGLRCTGNDDCLKYQSRLSRIKDTYFRHVPNITRSKVKDVFVNLKDASDKDVVKIGVLYLITSFLFTTSYKKLVDDSLMALVDSDEMETFAWGEELYRITLSSLKSALRNKSLTEGWEESF
;
A
#
# COMPACT_ATOMS: atom_id res chain seq x y z
N MET A 1 -57.41 -48.93 -43.77
CA MET A 1 -58.24 -48.93 -42.55
C MET A 1 -57.49 -48.20 -41.44
N LYS A 2 -57.78 -46.91 -41.23
CA LYS A 2 -58.43 -46.35 -40.02
C LYS A 2 -57.80 -46.81 -38.70
N ARG A 3 -57.13 -45.87 -38.00
CA ARG A 3 -57.26 -45.74 -36.54
C ARG A 3 -57.16 -44.27 -36.14
N LYS A 4 -58.13 -43.88 -35.32
CA LYS A 4 -58.58 -42.53 -35.00
C LYS A 4 -57.69 -41.88 -33.94
N ARG A 5 -57.59 -40.56 -34.03
CA ARG A 5 -57.20 -39.65 -32.95
C ARG A 5 -58.19 -39.79 -31.80
N ASP A 6 -57.70 -40.02 -30.60
CA ASP A 6 -58.43 -39.73 -29.37
C ASP A 6 -57.81 -38.54 -28.65
N LYS A 7 -58.69 -37.61 -28.35
CA LYS A 7 -58.48 -36.29 -27.76
C LYS A 7 -58.78 -36.46 -26.28
N VAL A 8 -57.82 -36.23 -25.38
CA VAL A 8 -58.12 -36.18 -23.93
C VAL A 8 -57.89 -34.76 -23.41
N GLN A 9 -58.99 -34.26 -22.85
CA GLN A 9 -59.28 -32.92 -22.37
C GLN A 9 -58.56 -32.62 -21.04
N ARG A 10 -58.18 -31.35 -20.87
CA ARG A 10 -57.78 -30.72 -19.60
C ARG A 10 -58.87 -30.90 -18.53
N ILE A 11 -58.44 -31.28 -17.32
CA ILE A 11 -59.15 -30.94 -16.07
C ILE A 11 -58.15 -30.26 -15.14
N SER A 12 -58.44 -29.00 -14.85
CA SER A 12 -57.80 -28.14 -13.86
C SER A 12 -58.08 -28.65 -12.44
N LYS A 13 -57.05 -28.74 -11.61
CA LYS A 13 -57.21 -28.77 -10.15
C LYS A 13 -56.37 -27.66 -9.54
N ALA A 14 -57.07 -26.66 -9.01
CA ALA A 14 -56.54 -25.56 -8.23
C ALA A 14 -55.85 -26.09 -6.97
N LYS A 15 -54.58 -25.73 -6.77
CA LYS A 15 -53.93 -25.84 -5.46
C LYS A 15 -54.23 -24.56 -4.68
N LYS A 16 -54.97 -24.73 -3.57
CA LYS A 16 -55.21 -23.70 -2.56
C LYS A 16 -53.87 -23.25 -1.97
N LYS A 17 -53.64 -21.93 -1.96
CA LYS A 17 -52.63 -21.26 -1.14
C LYS A 17 -52.83 -21.62 0.32
N THR A 18 -51.74 -21.91 1.01
CA THR A 18 -51.64 -21.75 2.46
C THR A 18 -50.39 -20.90 2.67
N ASN A 19 -50.61 -19.60 2.91
CA ASN A 19 -49.59 -18.68 3.41
C ASN A 19 -49.34 -19.04 4.88
N VAL A 20 -48.10 -19.35 5.26
CA VAL A 20 -47.57 -19.09 6.61
C VAL A 20 -46.08 -18.80 6.47
N GLY A 21 -45.68 -17.58 6.85
CA GLY A 21 -44.31 -17.23 7.19
C GLY A 21 -43.46 -16.65 6.06
N ASP A 22 -43.67 -15.37 5.77
CA ASP A 22 -42.63 -14.51 5.19
C ASP A 22 -41.47 -14.43 6.19
N ASP A 23 -40.43 -15.25 6.01
CA ASP A 23 -39.08 -14.88 6.47
C ASP A 23 -38.35 -14.27 5.27
N HIS A 24 -38.81 -13.07 4.89
CA HIS A 24 -37.94 -12.08 4.27
C HIS A 24 -36.88 -11.72 5.33
N PHE A 25 -35.84 -12.54 5.45
CA PHE A 25 -34.54 -12.02 5.89
C PHE A 25 -34.08 -11.11 4.76
N GLU A 26 -34.49 -9.85 4.84
CA GLU A 26 -33.76 -8.78 4.19
C GLU A 26 -32.28 -9.01 4.48
N ASP A 27 -31.48 -9.19 3.44
CA ASP A 27 -30.06 -8.88 3.47
C ASP A 27 -29.93 -7.39 3.81
N GLN A 28 -30.14 -7.05 5.09
CA GLN A 28 -29.64 -5.81 5.64
C GLN A 28 -28.12 -5.95 5.55
N LEU A 29 -27.56 -5.36 4.49
CA LEU A 29 -26.14 -5.11 4.33
C LEU A 29 -25.58 -4.74 5.69
N PHE A 30 -24.86 -5.66 6.34
CA PHE A 30 -24.30 -5.46 7.67
C PHE A 30 -23.50 -4.16 7.63
N GLN A 31 -24.05 -3.11 8.23
CA GLN A 31 -23.33 -1.87 8.47
C GLN A 31 -22.74 -1.98 9.86
N PRO A 32 -21.43 -2.27 10.00
CA PRO A 32 -20.82 -2.36 11.32
C PRO A 32 -21.10 -1.08 12.11
N LYS A 33 -21.34 -1.18 13.41
CA LYS A 33 -21.32 -0.02 14.30
C LYS A 33 -19.88 0.31 14.65
N ASP A 34 -19.67 1.47 15.27
CA ASP A 34 -18.34 1.81 15.74
C ASP A 34 -17.84 0.73 16.70
N TRP A 35 -16.57 0.36 16.53
CA TRP A 35 -15.84 -0.70 17.24
C TRP A 35 -16.23 -2.14 16.89
N ASP A 36 -17.19 -2.35 15.99
CA ASP A 36 -17.42 -3.65 15.37
C ASP A 36 -16.36 -3.94 14.30
N TYR A 37 -16.08 -5.22 14.07
CA TYR A 37 -15.21 -5.63 12.96
C TYR A 37 -15.77 -5.14 11.62
N ILE A 38 -14.91 -4.57 10.77
CA ILE A 38 -15.29 -4.18 9.40
C ILE A 38 -15.67 -5.43 8.60
N ILE A 39 -14.90 -6.51 8.75
CA ILE A 39 -15.22 -7.84 8.21
C ILE A 39 -15.63 -8.70 9.38
N HIS A 40 -16.90 -9.09 9.42
CA HIS A 40 -17.42 -9.96 10.47
C HIS A 40 -16.64 -11.27 10.54
N HIS A 41 -16.46 -11.82 11.74
CA HIS A 41 -15.52 -12.91 12.01
C HIS A 41 -15.82 -14.22 11.25
N ASP A 42 -17.09 -14.46 10.92
CA ASP A 42 -17.56 -15.58 10.11
C ASP A 42 -17.16 -15.47 8.64
N LYS A 43 -16.86 -14.25 8.17
CA LYS A 43 -16.43 -13.91 6.81
C LYS A 43 -14.90 -13.77 6.71
N TRP A 44 -14.16 -14.18 7.72
CA TRP A 44 -12.70 -14.18 7.65
C TRP A 44 -12.20 -15.24 6.67
N PHE A 45 -11.28 -14.83 5.81
CA PHE A 45 -10.75 -15.67 4.74
C PHE A 45 -9.24 -15.79 4.83
N ALA A 46 -8.68 -16.85 4.24
CA ALA A 46 -7.24 -16.99 4.10
C ALA A 46 -6.73 -16.05 2.99
N GLY A 47 -5.65 -15.33 3.24
CA GLY A 47 -5.06 -14.41 2.28
C GLY A 47 -3.56 -14.57 2.21
N LYS A 48 -2.98 -14.33 1.03
CA LYS A 48 -1.54 -14.15 0.87
C LYS A 48 -1.24 -12.67 0.67
N VAL A 49 -0.44 -12.12 1.57
CA VAL A 49 0.13 -10.77 1.43
C VAL A 49 1.42 -10.90 0.62
N ASN A 50 1.48 -10.19 -0.51
CA ASN A 50 2.70 -10.10 -1.31
C ASN A 50 3.56 -8.96 -0.78
N VAL A 51 4.84 -9.26 -0.54
CA VAL A 51 5.83 -8.28 -0.08
C VAL A 51 6.69 -7.89 -1.26
N PHE A 52 6.69 -6.60 -1.59
CA PHE A 52 7.44 -6.07 -2.73
C PHE A 52 8.71 -5.33 -2.30
N SER A 53 8.93 -5.12 -1.00
CA SER A 53 10.19 -4.56 -0.51
C SER A 53 11.29 -5.60 -0.71
N THR A 54 12.22 -5.30 -1.61
CA THR A 54 13.37 -6.17 -1.85
C THR A 54 14.32 -6.05 -0.68
N GLU A 55 14.50 -7.11 0.11
CA GLU A 55 15.46 -7.19 1.23
C GLU A 55 16.86 -6.67 0.88
N MET A 56 17.21 -6.66 -0.41
CA MET A 56 18.49 -6.18 -0.92
C MET A 56 18.67 -4.66 -1.01
N VAL A 57 17.68 -3.80 -0.72
CA VAL A 57 17.88 -2.34 -0.90
C VAL A 57 18.98 -1.82 0.03
N ILE A 58 18.90 -2.14 1.32
CA ILE A 58 19.86 -1.64 2.32
C ILE A 58 21.25 -2.24 2.07
N SER A 59 21.34 -3.53 1.74
CA SER A 59 22.61 -4.15 1.38
C SER A 59 23.20 -3.59 0.08
N ASN A 60 22.37 -3.26 -0.92
CA ASN A 60 22.84 -2.58 -2.14
C ASN A 60 23.32 -1.16 -1.84
N LEU A 61 22.69 -0.43 -0.93
CA LEU A 61 23.17 0.90 -0.52
C LEU A 61 24.59 0.80 0.05
N TYR A 62 24.82 -0.11 1.01
CA TYR A 62 26.16 -0.33 1.56
C TYR A 62 27.16 -0.85 0.52
N GLY A 63 26.76 -1.80 -0.32
CA GLY A 63 27.67 -2.44 -1.27
C GLY A 63 28.13 -1.54 -2.42
N ASN A 64 27.39 -0.47 -2.73
CA ASN A 64 27.67 0.43 -3.85
C ASN A 64 28.19 1.82 -3.42
N MET A 65 28.37 2.06 -2.12
CA MET A 65 28.91 3.32 -1.60
C MET A 65 30.22 3.10 -0.86
N SER A 66 31.13 4.08 -0.94
CA SER A 66 32.34 4.12 -0.11
C SER A 66 31.99 4.44 1.35
N ASN A 67 32.94 4.21 2.26
CA ASN A 67 32.75 4.54 3.68
C ASN A 67 32.45 6.04 3.90
N ASP A 68 33.07 6.93 3.11
CA ASP A 68 32.84 8.37 3.19
C ASP A 68 31.45 8.75 2.69
N GLN A 69 30.99 8.11 1.61
CA GLN A 69 29.64 8.29 1.08
C GLN A 69 28.59 7.78 2.06
N ILE A 70 28.81 6.64 2.72
CA ILE A 70 27.94 6.15 3.80
C ILE A 70 27.92 7.13 4.97
N ALA A 71 29.07 7.68 5.36
CA ALA A 71 29.13 8.70 6.41
C ALA A 71 28.37 9.99 6.03
N LEU A 72 28.34 10.35 4.75
CA LEU A 72 27.50 11.44 4.23
C LEU A 72 26.02 11.05 4.22
N PHE A 73 25.67 9.85 3.78
CA PHE A 73 24.30 9.35 3.79
C PHE A 73 23.70 9.37 5.20
N ARG A 74 24.47 8.96 6.21
CA ARG A 74 24.06 9.00 7.62
C ARG A 74 23.68 10.39 8.13
N LYS A 75 24.18 11.45 7.49
CA LYS A 75 23.86 12.84 7.87
C LYS A 75 22.54 13.33 7.27
N THR A 76 21.95 12.58 6.35
CA THR A 76 20.62 12.89 5.79
C THR A 76 19.51 12.45 6.74
N CYS A 77 18.29 12.93 6.51
CA CYS A 77 17.08 12.52 7.20
C CYS A 77 16.75 11.01 7.01
N PHE A 78 17.39 10.35 6.03
CA PHE A 78 17.29 8.91 5.82
C PHE A 78 18.44 8.12 6.45
N GLY A 79 19.37 8.78 7.14
CA GLY A 79 20.52 8.14 7.77
C GLY A 79 20.19 6.89 8.58
N PRO A 80 19.14 6.87 9.43
CA PRO A 80 18.78 5.68 10.22
C PRO A 80 18.48 4.42 9.40
N TYR A 81 18.07 4.56 8.13
CA TYR A 81 17.73 3.42 7.28
C TYR A 81 18.94 2.64 6.82
N VAL A 82 20.11 3.28 6.71
CA VAL A 82 21.33 2.56 6.33
C VAL A 82 21.69 1.57 7.43
N ASP A 83 21.65 1.98 8.70
CA ASP A 83 21.99 1.10 9.83
C ASP A 83 20.79 0.25 10.33
N MET A 84 19.71 0.18 9.55
CA MET A 84 18.52 -0.60 9.90
C MET A 84 18.82 -2.10 9.83
N LYS A 85 18.47 -2.83 10.88
CA LYS A 85 18.55 -4.30 10.88
C LYS A 85 17.54 -4.89 9.89
N GLU A 86 17.86 -6.05 9.34
CA GLU A 86 16.90 -6.83 8.55
C GLU A 86 15.64 -7.10 9.36
N ILE A 87 14.50 -6.72 8.78
CA ILE A 87 13.18 -6.96 9.36
C ILE A 87 12.63 -8.20 8.67
N SER A 88 12.51 -9.30 9.41
CA SER A 88 11.79 -10.47 8.92
C SER A 88 10.29 -10.20 8.96
N LEU A 89 9.69 -9.98 7.79
CA LEU A 89 8.26 -9.78 7.68
C LEU A 89 7.54 -11.12 7.77
N GLN A 90 6.45 -11.18 8.54
CA GLN A 90 5.51 -12.30 8.54
C GLN A 90 4.22 -11.87 7.84
N PRO A 91 4.07 -12.09 6.51
CA PRO A 91 2.95 -11.55 5.75
C PRO A 91 1.60 -12.12 6.22
N GLN A 92 1.60 -13.35 6.72
CA GLN A 92 0.41 -13.98 7.30
C GLN A 92 -0.03 -13.31 8.60
N LEU A 93 0.90 -12.86 9.43
CA LEU A 93 0.56 -12.10 10.63
C LEU A 93 -0.10 -10.77 10.27
N ILE A 94 0.42 -10.07 9.25
CA ILE A 94 -0.19 -8.83 8.74
C ILE A 94 -1.61 -9.07 8.26
N HIS A 95 -1.84 -10.12 7.46
CA HIS A 95 -3.18 -10.50 7.01
C HIS A 95 -4.14 -10.74 8.19
N GLN A 96 -3.69 -11.46 9.21
CA GLN A 96 -4.49 -11.72 10.41
C GLN A 96 -4.80 -10.45 11.19
N VAL A 97 -3.84 -9.52 11.30
CA VAL A 97 -4.09 -8.21 11.94
C VAL A 97 -5.12 -7.41 11.13
N LEU A 98 -5.01 -7.38 9.79
CA LEU A 98 -5.94 -6.65 8.93
C LEU A 98 -7.39 -7.14 9.02
N LEU A 99 -7.62 -8.46 9.15
CA LEU A 99 -8.96 -9.01 9.35
C LEU A 99 -9.64 -8.53 10.65
N ARG A 100 -8.85 -8.01 11.59
CA ARG A 100 -9.30 -7.50 12.89
C ARG A 100 -9.53 -5.99 12.89
N GLU A 101 -9.48 -5.34 11.73
CA GLU A 101 -9.82 -3.92 11.61
C GLU A 101 -11.26 -3.68 12.09
N VAL A 102 -11.45 -2.65 12.90
CA VAL A 102 -12.76 -2.23 13.40
C VAL A 102 -13.19 -0.91 12.79
N LYS A 103 -14.51 -0.74 12.63
CA LYS A 103 -15.07 0.55 12.24
C LYS A 103 -14.82 1.57 13.35
N GLN A 104 -14.49 2.79 12.96
CA GLN A 104 -14.16 3.86 13.89
C GLN A 104 -14.39 5.22 13.20
N PRO A 105 -14.63 6.30 13.96
CA PRO A 105 -15.08 7.58 13.39
C PRO A 105 -13.97 8.44 12.75
N ASN A 106 -12.70 8.25 13.13
CA ASN A 106 -11.56 9.05 12.68
C ASN A 106 -10.87 8.46 11.44
N LEU A 107 -11.12 9.02 10.26
CA LEU A 107 -10.56 8.52 9.00
C LEU A 107 -9.03 8.65 8.87
N ASP A 108 -8.36 9.36 9.77
CA ASP A 108 -6.90 9.53 9.73
C ASP A 108 -6.15 8.48 10.56
N GLU A 109 -6.84 7.47 11.09
CA GLU A 109 -6.27 6.33 11.80
C GLU A 109 -6.98 5.02 11.45
N THR A 110 -6.44 3.90 11.91
CA THR A 110 -7.09 2.59 11.90
C THR A 110 -6.89 1.91 13.25
N TRP A 111 -7.83 1.03 13.58
CA TRP A 111 -7.87 0.34 14.86
C TRP A 111 -8.08 -1.15 14.62
N PHE A 112 -7.38 -1.97 15.40
CA PHE A 112 -7.44 -3.42 15.32
C PHE A 112 -7.83 -4.01 16.66
N LYS A 113 -8.80 -4.92 16.68
CA LYS A 113 -9.19 -5.64 17.89
C LYS A 113 -8.37 -6.92 18.01
N ILE A 114 -7.37 -6.89 18.89
CA ILE A 114 -6.45 -8.01 19.15
C ILE A 114 -6.73 -8.56 20.54
N GLY A 115 -7.27 -9.78 20.59
CA GLY A 115 -7.86 -10.31 21.82
C GLY A 115 -9.02 -9.43 22.26
N GLU A 116 -8.98 -8.94 23.50
CA GLU A 116 -10.00 -8.06 24.07
C GLU A 116 -9.65 -6.58 23.98
N LYS A 117 -8.52 -6.22 23.35
CA LYS A 117 -8.02 -4.85 23.30
C LYS A 117 -8.09 -4.26 21.89
N CYS A 118 -8.50 -3.00 21.80
CA CYS A 118 -8.37 -2.21 20.58
C CYS A 118 -6.99 -1.54 20.57
N VAL A 119 -6.22 -1.79 19.51
CA VAL A 119 -4.90 -1.22 19.29
C VAL A 119 -4.98 -0.24 18.12
N ARG A 120 -4.44 0.96 18.30
CA ARG A 120 -4.43 2.01 17.30
C ARG A 120 -3.19 1.95 16.43
N PHE A 121 -3.36 2.24 15.15
CA PHE A 121 -2.30 2.67 14.24
C PHE A 121 -2.65 4.05 13.69
N SER A 122 -1.93 5.06 14.17
CA SER A 122 -2.04 6.46 13.75
C SER A 122 -0.69 6.98 13.25
N ILE A 123 -0.68 8.23 12.79
CA ILE A 123 0.55 8.90 12.39
C ILE A 123 1.57 8.96 13.53
N HIS A 124 1.13 9.03 14.78
CA HIS A 124 2.03 9.14 15.93
C HIS A 124 2.95 7.90 16.05
N GLU A 125 2.36 6.70 16.04
CA GLU A 125 3.13 5.46 16.09
C GLU A 125 3.99 5.29 14.82
N PHE A 126 3.48 5.76 13.68
CA PHE A 126 4.21 5.73 12.42
C PHE A 126 5.50 6.57 12.44
N CYS A 127 5.44 7.82 12.92
CA CYS A 127 6.62 8.68 13.01
C CYS A 127 7.63 8.14 14.02
N LEU A 128 7.15 7.60 15.14
CA LEU A 128 8.01 7.03 16.17
C LEU A 128 8.84 5.86 15.62
N ILE A 129 8.20 4.97 14.85
CA ILE A 129 8.86 3.77 14.31
C ILE A 129 9.73 4.08 13.11
N THR A 130 9.26 4.93 12.20
CA THR A 130 10.00 5.24 10.96
C THR A 130 11.12 6.26 11.17
N GLY A 131 11.01 7.11 12.20
CA GLY A 131 11.91 8.24 12.41
C GLY A 131 11.77 9.35 11.36
N LEU A 132 10.80 9.23 10.44
CA LEU A 132 10.55 10.24 9.42
C LEU A 132 9.81 11.43 10.01
N ARG A 133 10.08 12.60 9.43
CA ARG A 133 9.31 13.81 9.73
C ARG A 133 7.89 13.67 9.20
N CYS A 134 6.90 13.76 10.08
CA CYS A 134 5.48 13.74 9.71
C CYS A 134 4.75 15.07 9.97
N THR A 135 5.50 16.17 10.00
CA THR A 135 4.91 17.51 10.12
C THR A 135 5.65 18.46 9.20
N GLY A 136 4.91 19.39 8.59
CA GLY A 136 5.46 20.37 7.66
C GLY A 136 4.94 20.18 6.25
N ASN A 137 5.75 20.57 5.26
CA ASN A 137 5.38 20.48 3.86
C ASN A 137 5.55 19.06 3.33
N ASP A 138 4.47 18.44 2.86
CA ASP A 138 4.41 17.13 2.19
C ASP A 138 4.05 17.26 0.69
N ASP A 139 3.79 18.47 0.20
CA ASP A 139 3.38 18.68 -1.19
C ASP A 139 4.58 18.62 -2.14
N CYS A 140 4.80 17.44 -2.70
CA CYS A 140 5.85 17.19 -3.69
C CYS A 140 5.58 17.95 -5.01
N LEU A 141 4.33 18.31 -5.34
CA LEU A 141 4.01 18.98 -6.61
C LEU A 141 4.60 20.39 -6.71
N LYS A 142 4.95 21.01 -5.58
CA LYS A 142 5.71 22.28 -5.53
C LYS A 142 7.04 22.23 -6.27
N TYR A 143 7.56 21.04 -6.53
CA TYR A 143 8.84 20.81 -7.20
C TYR A 143 8.68 20.46 -8.68
N GLN A 144 7.46 20.36 -9.22
CA GLN A 144 7.20 19.91 -10.58
C GLN A 144 7.84 20.80 -11.66
N SER A 145 7.95 22.11 -11.42
CA SER A 145 8.57 23.07 -12.34
C SER A 145 10.06 23.30 -12.06
N ARG A 146 10.63 22.68 -11.02
CA ARG A 146 12.02 22.88 -10.65
C ARG A 146 12.92 21.95 -11.47
N LEU A 147 14.07 22.49 -11.87
CA LEU A 147 15.10 21.72 -12.56
C LEU A 147 15.81 20.78 -11.57
N SER A 148 16.22 19.62 -12.07
CA SER A 148 16.97 18.62 -11.31
C SER A 148 18.27 18.34 -12.03
N ARG A 149 19.39 18.81 -11.46
CA ARG A 149 20.72 18.58 -12.03
C ARG A 149 21.05 17.09 -12.00
N ILE A 150 20.64 16.34 -10.96
CA ILE A 150 20.83 14.88 -10.96
C ILE A 150 20.10 14.22 -12.14
N LYS A 151 18.87 14.66 -12.46
CA LYS A 151 18.13 14.16 -13.63
C LYS A 151 18.86 14.50 -14.93
N ASP A 152 19.23 15.75 -15.10
CA ASP A 152 19.86 16.26 -16.34
C ASP A 152 21.26 15.70 -16.59
N THR A 153 21.93 15.22 -15.53
CA THR A 153 23.29 14.66 -15.58
C THR A 153 23.25 13.15 -15.74
N TYR A 154 22.53 12.44 -14.87
CA TYR A 154 22.61 10.98 -14.75
C TYR A 154 21.47 10.24 -15.46
N PHE A 155 20.38 10.94 -15.77
CA PHE A 155 19.20 10.36 -16.41
C PHE A 155 18.87 10.98 -17.78
N ARG A 156 19.76 11.81 -18.34
CA ARG A 156 19.58 12.53 -19.62
C ARG A 156 19.09 11.64 -20.77
N HIS A 157 19.60 10.40 -20.84
CA HIS A 157 19.29 9.46 -21.92
C HIS A 157 18.26 8.39 -21.50
N VAL A 158 17.57 8.60 -20.37
CA VAL A 158 16.57 7.68 -19.83
C VAL A 158 15.18 8.32 -20.02
N PRO A 159 14.46 8.00 -21.11
CA PRO A 159 13.18 8.65 -21.42
C PRO A 159 12.08 8.32 -20.40
N ASN A 160 12.15 7.12 -19.80
CA ASN A 160 11.20 6.63 -18.82
C ASN A 160 11.95 6.18 -17.57
N ILE A 161 12.09 7.08 -16.59
CA ILE A 161 12.82 6.81 -15.36
C ILE A 161 11.93 5.95 -14.47
N THR A 162 12.17 4.65 -14.46
CA THR A 162 11.49 3.70 -13.57
C THR A 162 12.33 3.45 -12.31
N ARG A 163 11.73 2.86 -11.27
CA ARG A 163 12.48 2.35 -10.10
C ARG A 163 13.67 1.47 -10.51
N SER A 164 13.48 0.57 -11.49
CA SER A 164 14.56 -0.29 -11.97
C SER A 164 15.68 0.52 -12.60
N LYS A 165 15.35 1.61 -13.31
CA LYS A 165 16.37 2.49 -13.89
C LYS A 165 17.10 3.34 -12.86
N VAL A 166 16.43 3.76 -11.79
CA VAL A 166 17.11 4.37 -10.64
C VAL A 166 18.13 3.40 -10.04
N LYS A 167 17.73 2.13 -9.82
CA LYS A 167 18.66 1.09 -9.35
C LYS A 167 19.83 0.89 -10.33
N ASP A 168 19.56 0.75 -11.62
CA ASP A 168 20.60 0.53 -12.64
C ASP A 168 21.61 1.69 -12.64
N VAL A 169 21.13 2.93 -12.59
CA VAL A 169 21.99 4.12 -12.53
C VAL A 169 22.82 4.15 -11.25
N PHE A 170 22.21 3.87 -10.09
CA PHE A 170 22.92 3.86 -8.81
C PHE A 170 24.04 2.82 -8.78
N VAL A 171 23.77 1.58 -9.20
CA VAL A 171 24.75 0.48 -9.17
C VAL A 171 25.89 0.66 -10.18
N ASN A 172 25.63 1.32 -11.30
CA ASN A 172 26.63 1.54 -12.36
C ASN A 172 27.24 2.95 -12.32
N LEU A 173 27.02 3.70 -11.23
CA LEU A 173 27.46 5.07 -11.12
C LEU A 173 29.00 5.13 -11.09
N LYS A 174 29.58 5.84 -12.05
CA LYS A 174 31.02 6.08 -12.16
C LYS A 174 31.28 7.57 -12.25
N ASP A 175 32.42 8.00 -11.73
CA ASP A 175 32.91 9.37 -11.85
C ASP A 175 31.91 10.45 -11.36
N ALA A 176 31.13 10.12 -10.32
CA ALA A 176 30.20 11.04 -9.66
C ALA A 176 30.81 11.59 -8.37
N SER A 177 30.38 12.80 -7.98
CA SER A 177 30.77 13.36 -6.69
C SER A 177 30.11 12.57 -5.55
N ASP A 178 30.72 12.52 -4.37
CA ASP A 178 30.15 11.80 -3.22
C ASP A 178 28.74 12.28 -2.86
N LYS A 179 28.48 13.59 -3.01
CA LYS A 179 27.15 14.17 -2.80
C LYS A 179 26.11 13.62 -3.78
N ASP A 180 26.51 13.39 -5.03
CA ASP A 180 25.61 12.92 -6.07
C ASP A 180 25.33 11.43 -5.91
N VAL A 181 26.36 10.65 -5.53
CA VAL A 181 26.19 9.25 -5.15
C VAL A 181 25.18 9.12 -4.02
N VAL A 182 25.30 9.94 -2.97
CA VAL A 182 24.37 9.95 -1.84
C VAL A 182 22.96 10.34 -2.27
N LYS A 183 22.78 11.40 -3.06
CA LYS A 183 21.46 11.81 -3.58
C LYS A 183 20.78 10.73 -4.41
N ILE A 184 21.53 10.07 -5.29
CA ILE A 184 21.00 8.95 -6.11
C ILE A 184 20.71 7.73 -5.22
N GLY A 185 21.53 7.47 -4.20
CA GLY A 185 21.27 6.44 -3.19
C GLY A 185 19.98 6.72 -2.40
N VAL A 186 19.74 7.96 -2.01
CA VAL A 186 18.48 8.39 -1.37
C VAL A 186 17.30 8.18 -2.32
N LEU A 187 17.41 8.59 -3.59
CA LEU A 187 16.37 8.35 -4.59
C LEU A 187 16.09 6.84 -4.76
N TYR A 188 17.13 6.01 -4.73
CA TYR A 188 17.00 4.55 -4.77
C TYR A 188 16.27 4.01 -3.54
N LEU A 189 16.61 4.47 -2.33
CA LEU A 189 15.92 4.10 -1.09
C LEU A 189 14.43 4.48 -1.16
N ILE A 190 14.12 5.73 -1.51
CA ILE A 190 12.74 6.24 -1.57
C ILE A 190 11.91 5.40 -2.55
N THR A 191 12.41 5.20 -3.77
CA THR A 191 11.67 4.51 -4.83
C THR A 191 11.59 2.99 -4.65
N SER A 192 12.57 2.39 -3.98
CA SER A 192 12.72 0.93 -3.88
C SER A 192 12.45 0.32 -2.52
N PHE A 193 12.38 1.13 -1.47
CA PHE A 193 12.11 0.67 -0.12
C PHE A 193 10.88 1.37 0.48
N LEU A 194 10.84 2.71 0.48
CA LEU A 194 9.77 3.45 1.15
C LEU A 194 8.45 3.44 0.36
N PHE A 195 8.46 3.81 -0.91
CA PHE A 195 7.24 4.01 -1.71
C PHE A 195 7.08 2.96 -2.81
N THR A 196 7.42 1.71 -2.51
CA THR A 196 7.50 0.60 -3.48
C THR A 196 6.24 0.36 -4.30
N THR A 197 5.07 0.67 -3.76
CA THR A 197 3.75 0.46 -4.35
C THR A 197 3.09 1.75 -4.84
N SER A 198 3.60 2.93 -4.45
CA SER A 198 2.92 4.22 -4.67
C SER A 198 3.45 5.03 -5.83
N TYR A 199 4.66 4.74 -6.33
CA TYR A 199 5.08 5.38 -7.56
C TYR A 199 4.36 4.75 -8.74
N LYS A 200 3.90 5.63 -9.63
CA LYS A 200 3.54 5.28 -11.02
C LYS A 200 4.67 4.41 -11.59
N LYS A 201 4.43 3.74 -12.72
CA LYS A 201 5.49 3.01 -13.43
C LYS A 201 6.78 3.84 -13.62
N LEU A 202 6.65 5.18 -13.58
CA LEU A 202 7.69 6.19 -13.66
C LEU A 202 7.87 6.96 -12.33
N VAL A 203 9.12 7.32 -12.03
CA VAL A 203 9.54 8.22 -10.95
C VAL A 203 9.20 9.65 -11.35
N ASP A 204 8.58 10.40 -10.44
CA ASP A 204 8.16 11.78 -10.72
C ASP A 204 9.35 12.74 -10.78
N ASP A 205 9.29 13.70 -11.69
CA ASP A 205 10.28 14.77 -11.83
C ASP A 205 10.35 15.64 -10.57
N SER A 206 9.21 15.84 -9.91
CA SER A 206 9.14 16.60 -8.67
C SER A 206 9.90 15.92 -7.53
N LEU A 207 9.91 14.57 -7.49
CA LEU A 207 10.71 13.81 -6.54
C LEU A 207 12.21 13.99 -6.80
N MET A 208 12.63 13.91 -8.08
CA MET A 208 14.03 14.09 -8.46
C MET A 208 14.51 15.52 -8.18
N ALA A 209 13.65 16.53 -8.37
CA ALA A 209 13.96 17.91 -8.01
C ALA A 209 14.02 18.12 -6.49
N LEU A 210 13.12 17.49 -5.72
CA LEU A 210 13.13 17.54 -4.26
C LEU A 210 14.40 16.92 -3.68
N VAL A 211 14.79 15.71 -4.13
CA VAL A 211 16.01 15.02 -3.66
C VAL A 211 17.29 15.79 -4.04
N ASP A 212 17.27 16.54 -5.15
CA ASP A 212 18.41 17.37 -5.51
C ASP A 212 18.47 18.71 -4.74
N SER A 213 17.40 19.06 -4.02
CA SER A 213 17.33 20.28 -3.22
C SER A 213 17.70 20.03 -1.74
N ASP A 214 18.14 21.08 -1.05
CA ASP A 214 18.40 21.03 0.39
C ASP A 214 17.11 20.91 1.23
N GLU A 215 15.94 21.19 0.63
CA GLU A 215 14.63 21.08 1.30
C GLU A 215 14.24 19.62 1.58
N MET A 216 14.92 18.65 0.95
CA MET A 216 14.78 17.21 1.22
C MET A 216 14.83 16.89 2.72
N GLU A 217 15.71 17.56 3.47
CA GLU A 217 15.93 17.31 4.89
C GLU A 217 14.76 17.78 5.78
N THR A 218 13.98 18.73 5.28
CA THR A 218 12.86 19.35 6.01
C THR A 218 11.49 18.90 5.50
N PHE A 219 11.45 18.16 4.39
CA PHE A 219 10.21 17.64 3.81
C PHE A 219 9.57 16.61 4.75
N ALA A 220 8.24 16.63 4.81
CA ALA A 220 7.45 15.76 5.68
C ALA A 220 7.24 14.36 5.05
N TRP A 221 8.34 13.64 4.81
CA TRP A 221 8.33 12.30 4.19
C TRP A 221 7.40 11.30 4.88
N GLY A 222 7.30 11.40 6.21
CA GLY A 222 6.48 10.55 7.03
C GLY A 222 4.99 10.79 6.85
N GLU A 223 4.56 12.03 6.57
CA GLU A 223 3.16 12.38 6.31
C GLU A 223 2.67 11.71 5.02
N GLU A 224 3.42 11.91 3.93
CA GLU A 224 3.11 11.31 2.63
C GLU A 224 3.08 9.78 2.72
N LEU A 225 4.12 9.18 3.30
CA LEU A 225 4.24 7.73 3.41
C LEU A 225 3.15 7.14 4.33
N TYR A 226 2.80 7.85 5.41
CA TYR A 226 1.71 7.45 6.28
C TYR A 226 0.37 7.43 5.54
N ARG A 227 0.04 8.48 4.78
CA ARG A 227 -1.21 8.57 4.01
C ARG A 227 -1.34 7.42 3.01
N ILE A 228 -0.25 7.11 2.30
CA ILE A 228 -0.19 5.98 1.36
C ILE A 228 -0.36 4.64 2.08
N THR A 229 0.33 4.47 3.21
CA THR A 229 0.25 3.25 4.03
C THR A 229 -1.17 3.05 4.56
N LEU A 230 -1.77 4.08 5.15
CA LEU A 230 -3.12 4.05 5.69
C LEU A 230 -4.16 3.72 4.61
N SER A 231 -4.07 4.38 3.45
CA SER A 231 -4.95 4.12 2.30
C SER A 231 -4.83 2.66 1.82
N SER A 232 -3.59 2.15 1.75
CA SER A 232 -3.31 0.77 1.34
C SER A 232 -3.88 -0.24 2.34
N LEU A 233 -3.70 -0.01 3.65
CA LEU A 233 -4.23 -0.89 4.70
C LEU A 233 -5.76 -0.93 4.65
N LYS A 234 -6.43 0.23 4.59
CA LYS A 234 -7.89 0.33 4.54
C LYS A 234 -8.51 -0.32 3.30
N SER A 235 -7.78 -0.33 2.20
CA SER A 235 -8.25 -0.90 0.92
C SER A 235 -7.87 -2.37 0.74
N ALA A 236 -6.92 -2.89 1.53
CA ALA A 236 -6.29 -4.20 1.32
C ALA A 236 -7.29 -5.36 1.25
N LEU A 237 -8.32 -5.36 2.11
CA LEU A 237 -9.30 -6.45 2.21
C LEU A 237 -10.68 -6.10 1.61
N ARG A 238 -10.99 -4.81 1.42
CA ARG A 238 -12.29 -4.34 0.90
C ARG A 238 -12.58 -4.84 -0.52
N ASN A 239 -11.54 -4.97 -1.35
CA ASN A 239 -11.70 -5.43 -2.73
C ASN A 239 -11.98 -6.93 -2.84
N LYS A 240 -11.64 -7.72 -1.82
CA LYS A 240 -11.86 -9.18 -1.81
C LYS A 240 -13.19 -9.58 -1.20
N SER A 241 -13.64 -8.86 -0.17
CA SER A 241 -14.95 -9.10 0.47
C SER A 241 -16.13 -8.85 -0.48
N LEU A 242 -15.94 -8.06 -1.54
CA LEU A 242 -16.98 -7.77 -2.54
C LEU A 242 -17.02 -8.78 -3.69
N THR A 243 -15.90 -9.46 -4.01
CA THR A 243 -15.82 -10.38 -5.16
C THR A 243 -16.31 -11.79 -4.82
N GLU A 244 -16.17 -12.24 -3.57
CA GLU A 244 -16.63 -13.57 -3.15
C GLU A 244 -18.14 -13.61 -2.86
N GLY A 245 -18.84 -12.47 -2.87
CA GLY A 245 -20.29 -12.38 -2.69
C GLY A 245 -21.14 -12.62 -3.94
N TRP A 246 -20.52 -12.81 -5.11
CA TRP A 246 -21.24 -12.95 -6.40
C TRP A 246 -21.07 -14.32 -7.08
N GLU A 247 -20.25 -15.22 -6.54
CA GLU A 247 -20.00 -16.54 -7.17
C GLU A 247 -20.92 -17.68 -6.69
N GLU A 248 -21.81 -17.45 -5.71
CA GLU A 248 -22.79 -18.46 -5.26
C GLU A 248 -24.23 -18.15 -5.72
N SER A 249 -24.41 -17.74 -6.97
CA SER A 249 -25.76 -17.59 -7.56
C SER A 249 -25.79 -17.99 -9.03
N PHE A 250 -25.53 -19.27 -9.33
CA PHE A 250 -25.97 -19.94 -10.56
C PHE A 250 -26.33 -21.40 -10.29
#